data_AF-A0A6V8NT27-F1
#
_entry.id   AF-A0A6V8NT27-F1
#
_cell.length_a   1.000
_cell.length_b   1.000
_cell.length_c   1.000
_cell.angle_alpha   90.00
_cell.angle_beta   90.00
_cell.angle_gamma   90.00
#
_symmetry.space_group_name_H-M   'P 1'
#
loop_
_entity.id
_entity.type
_entity.pdbx_description
1 polymer ?
#
loop_
_entity_poly.entity_id
_entity_poly.type
_entity_poly.pdbx_seq_one_letter_code
_entity_poly.pdbx_strand_id
1 'polypeptide(L)' 'ERGVGETLACGTGACAAAVASARSNFADRKVVVHLPGGDLEVDWQEDGYVYLTGPVVEIYQGMVLEEWLLQQYEED' A
#
# COMPACT_ATOMS: atom_id res chain seq x y z
N GLU A 1 6.08 7.76 -2.80
CA GLU A 1 6.61 7.21 -1.52
C GLU A 1 8.05 7.67 -1.28
N ARG A 2 8.52 7.66 -0.02
CA ARG A 2 9.85 8.17 0.31
C ARG A 2 10.94 7.26 -0.29
N GLY A 3 11.76 7.80 -1.18
CA GLY A 3 12.93 7.11 -1.74
C GLY A 3 12.68 6.25 -2.99
N VAL A 4 11.44 6.16 -3.48
CA VAL A 4 11.09 5.28 -4.62
C VAL A 4 10.29 5.98 -5.74
N GLY A 5 9.95 7.26 -5.57
CA GLY A 5 9.14 8.01 -6.53
C GLY A 5 7.63 7.75 -6.41
N GLU A 6 6.90 7.97 -7.50
CA GLU A 6 5.46 7.68 -7.59
C GLU A 6 5.25 6.17 -7.79
N THR A 7 4.45 5.57 -6.92
CA THR A 7 4.07 4.16 -6.96
C THR A 7 2.62 4.05 -7.42
N LEU A 8 2.24 2.92 -8.02
CA LEU A 8 0.86 2.70 -8.47
C LEU A 8 -0.14 2.64 -7.31
N ALA A 9 0.29 2.14 -6.16
CA ALA A 9 -0.52 2.09 -4.94
C ALA A 9 0.37 2.28 -3.71
N CYS A 10 -0.17 2.96 -2.70
CA CYS A 10 0.47 3.13 -1.39
C CYS A 10 -0.57 2.90 -0.29
N GLY A 11 -0.54 1.73 0.37
CA GLY A 11 -1.54 1.38 1.39
C GLY A 11 -1.54 2.31 2.59
N THR A 12 -0.37 2.62 3.15
CA THR A 12 -0.25 3.54 4.28
C THR A 12 -0.62 4.98 3.90
N GLY A 13 -0.30 5.40 2.67
CA GLY A 13 -0.73 6.68 2.11
C GLY A 13 -2.24 6.78 1.97
N ALA A 14 -2.90 5.73 1.49
CA ALA A 14 -4.36 5.65 1.38
C ALA A 14 -5.04 5.76 2.75
N CYS A 15 -4.55 5.01 3.75
CA CYS A 15 -5.03 5.12 5.13
C CYS A 15 -4.89 6.54 5.67
N ALA A 16 -3.71 7.16 5.51
CA ALA A 16 -3.45 8.51 6.00
C ALA A 16 -4.35 9.55 5.33
N ALA A 17 -4.55 9.45 4.01
CA ALA A 17 -5.43 10.35 3.26
C ALA A 17 -6.90 10.21 3.70
N ALA A 18 -7.40 8.98 3.85
CA ALA A 18 -8.76 8.73 4.31
C ALA A 18 -9.00 9.30 5.73
N VAL A 19 -8.08 9.04 6.67
CA VAL A 19 -8.16 9.59 8.03
C VAL A 19 -8.10 11.13 8.01
N ALA A 20 -7.21 11.73 7.23
CA ALA A 20 -7.10 13.18 7.12
C ALA A 20 -8.39 13.82 6.57
N SER A 21 -8.98 13.22 5.54
CA SER A 21 -10.25 13.65 4.96
C SER A 21 -11.41 13.54 5.94
N ALA A 22 -11.51 12.42 6.66
CA ALA A 22 -12.53 12.22 7.69
C ALA A 22 -12.38 13.20 8.86
N ARG A 23 -11.16 13.44 9.35
CA ARG A 23 -10.90 14.46 10.39
C ARG A 23 -11.21 15.88 9.96
N SER A 24 -11.23 16.12 8.65
CA SER A 24 -11.52 17.44 8.06
C SER A 24 -12.97 17.56 7.58
N ASN A 25 -13.84 16.59 7.89
CA ASN A 25 -15.24 16.52 7.41
C ASN A 25 -15.38 16.59 5.87
N PHE A 26 -14.38 16.14 5.11
CA PHE A 26 -14.47 16.05 3.65
C PHE A 26 -14.95 14.68 3.16
N ALA A 27 -14.91 13.66 4.02
CA ALA A 27 -15.37 12.32 3.70
C ALA A 27 -15.83 11.60 4.98
N ASP A 28 -16.55 10.50 4.81
CA ASP A 28 -16.90 9.60 5.91
C ASP A 28 -15.66 8.83 6.40
N ARG A 29 -15.81 8.14 7.53
CA ARG A 29 -14.74 7.31 8.11
C ARG A 29 -14.50 6.01 7.34
N LYS A 30 -15.46 5.58 6.53
CA LYS A 30 -15.37 4.41 5.65
C LYS A 30 -15.52 4.86 4.19
N VAL A 31 -14.45 4.71 3.41
CA VAL A 31 -14.36 5.25 2.05
C VAL A 31 -13.62 4.30 1.12
N VAL A 32 -13.86 4.47 -0.18
CA VAL A 32 -13.00 3.91 -1.24
C VAL A 32 -11.98 4.96 -1.64
N VAL A 33 -10.71 4.58 -1.64
CA VAL A 33 -9.59 5.39 -2.12
C VAL A 33 -9.20 4.89 -3.50
N HIS A 34 -9.37 5.73 -4.51
CA HIS A 34 -9.00 5.44 -5.90
C HIS A 34 -7.52 5.79 -6.12
N LEU A 35 -6.70 4.80 -6.48
CA LEU A 35 -5.28 4.95 -6.81
C LEU A 35 -5.02 4.51 -8.27
N PRO A 36 -3.89 4.90 -8.89
CA PRO A 36 -3.54 4.43 -10.23
C PRO A 36 -3.51 2.90 -10.37
N GLY A 37 -3.13 2.19 -9.31
CA GLY A 37 -3.05 0.73 -9.24
C GLY A 37 -4.36 0.02 -8.87
N GLY A 38 -5.44 0.76 -8.62
CA GLY A 38 -6.75 0.22 -8.26
C GLY A 38 -7.33 0.80 -6.98
N ASP A 39 -8.47 0.24 -6.58
CA ASP A 39 -9.25 0.73 -5.45
C ASP A 39 -8.86 0.03 -4.14
N LEU A 40 -8.84 0.79 -3.06
CA LEU A 40 -8.70 0.29 -1.69
C LEU A 40 -9.87 0.79 -0.83
N GLU A 41 -10.46 -0.09 -0.04
CA GLU A 41 -11.41 0.30 1.01
C GLU A 41 -10.64 0.63 2.29
N VAL A 42 -10.89 1.82 2.84
CA VAL A 42 -10.37 2.23 4.14
C VAL A 42 -11.53 2.41 5.10
N ASP A 43 -11.41 1.82 6.30
CA ASP A 43 -12.37 1.94 7.39
C ASP A 43 -11.64 2.40 8.66
N TRP A 44 -11.84 3.66 9.04
CA TRP A 44 -11.30 4.24 10.27
C TRP A 44 -12.31 4.10 11.42
N GLN A 45 -12.08 3.14 12.30
CA GLN A 45 -13.01 2.79 13.37
C GLN A 45 -12.91 3.73 14.57
N GLU A 46 -13.98 3.83 15.36
CA GLU A 46 -14.07 4.76 16.50
C GLU A 46 -13.01 4.50 17.58
N ASP A 47 -12.53 3.26 17.69
CA ASP A 47 -11.45 2.84 18.58
C ASP A 47 -10.05 3.31 18.11
N GLY A 48 -9.99 4.00 16.97
CA GLY A 48 -8.77 4.58 16.41
C GLY A 48 -8.03 3.67 15.43
N TYR A 49 -8.45 2.42 15.27
CA TYR A 49 -7.83 1.50 14.31
C TYR A 49 -8.26 1.83 12.87
N VAL A 50 -7.34 1.63 11.92
CA VAL A 50 -7.59 1.81 10.49
C VAL A 50 -7.45 0.47 9.80
N TYR A 51 -8.53 0.01 9.20
CA TYR A 51 -8.57 -1.21 8.40
C TYR A 51 -8.43 -0.85 6.92
N LEU A 52 -7.62 -1.61 6.21
CA LEU A 52 -7.37 -1.47 4.78
C LEU A 52 -7.69 -2.79 4.10
N THR A 53 -8.62 -2.76 3.14
CA THR A 53 -9.01 -3.91 2.35
C THR A 53 -8.73 -3.64 0.87
N GLY A 54 -8.11 -4.60 0.21
CA GLY A 54 -7.79 -4.52 -1.22
C GLY A 54 -7.53 -5.90 -1.81
N PRO A 55 -7.51 -6.00 -3.15
CA PRO A 55 -7.22 -7.26 -3.83
C PRO A 55 -5.76 -7.67 -3.66
N VAL A 56 -5.51 -8.98 -3.71
CA VAL A 56 -4.17 -9.57 -3.79
C VAL A 56 -4.15 -10.61 -4.91
N VAL A 57 -3.08 -10.64 -5.69
CA VAL A 57 -2.92 -11.58 -6.80
C VAL A 57 -1.48 -12.11 -6.79
N GLU A 58 -1.33 -13.44 -6.78
CA GLU A 58 -0.03 -14.08 -7.00
C GLU A 58 0.31 -14.03 -8.49
N ILE A 59 1.49 -13.47 -8.83
CA ILE A 59 1.94 -13.38 -10.22
C ILE A 59 2.79 -14.60 -10.61
N TYR A 60 3.69 -15.04 -9.73
CA TYR A 60 4.53 -16.21 -9.95
C TYR A 60 5.01 -16.80 -8.62
N GLN A 61 5.39 -18.08 -8.67
CA GLN A 61 6.14 -18.77 -7.63
C GLN A 61 7.45 -19.31 -8.25
N GLY A 62 8.57 -19.16 -7.54
CA GLY A 62 9.88 -19.58 -8.06
C GLY A 62 10.91 -19.85 -6.96
N MET A 63 12.06 -20.37 -7.37
CA MET A 63 13.24 -20.58 -6.55
C MET A 63 14.44 -19.88 -7.19
N VAL A 64 15.30 -19.28 -6.37
CA VAL A 64 16.55 -18.64 -6.82
C VAL A 64 17.72 -19.43 -6.26
N LEU A 65 18.76 -19.63 -7.08
CA LEU A 65 20.00 -20.27 -6.64
C LEU A 65 20.82 -19.30 -5.78
N GLU A 66 21.33 -19.78 -4.66
CA GLU A 66 22.08 -18.95 -3.72
C GLU A 66 23.37 -18.41 -4.35
N GLU A 67 24.06 -19.23 -5.16
CA GLU A 67 25.27 -18.79 -5.86
C GLU A 67 25.03 -17.62 -6.84
N TRP A 68 23.84 -17.52 -7.42
CA TRP A 68 23.48 -16.45 -8.34
C TRP A 68 23.18 -15.13 -7.58
N LEU A 69 22.56 -15.22 -6.40
CA LEU A 69 22.28 -14.04 -5.57
C LEU A 69 23.57 -13.38 -5.06
N LEU A 70 24.56 -14.18 -4.66
CA LEU A 70 25.81 -13.67 -4.09
C LEU A 70 26.69 -12.95 -5.10
N GLN A 71 26.68 -13.37 -6.38
CA GLN A 71 27.43 -12.69 -7.45
C GLN A 71 26.98 -11.23 -7.67
N GLN A 72 25.72 -10.89 -7.35
CA GLN A 72 25.20 -9.52 -7.52
C GLN A 72 25.67 -8.54 -6.44
N TYR A 73 26.18 -9.02 -5.30
CA TYR A 73 26.64 -8.16 -4.19
C TYR A 73 28.16 -7.90 -4.20
N GLU A 74 28.93 -8.63 -5.01
CA GLU A 74 30.38 -8.43 -5.12
C GLU A 74 30.76 -7.37 -6.18
N GLU A 75 29.81 -6.93 -7.01
CA GLU A 75 30.03 -5.90 -8.04
C GLU A 75 29.72 -4.46 -7.59
N ASP A 76 29.27 -4.25 -6.34
CA ASP A 76 29.02 -2.93 -5.72
C ASP A 76 30.10 -2.49 -4.71
#